data_AF-A0A094ATV0-F1
#
_entry.id   AF-A0A094ATV0-F1
#
_cell.length_a   1.000
_cell.length_b   1.000
_cell.length_c   1.000
_cell.angle_alpha   90.00
_cell.angle_beta   90.00
_cell.angle_gamma   90.00
#
_symmetry.space_group_name_H-M   'P 1'
#
loop_
_entity.id
_entity.type
_entity.pdbx_description
1 polymer ?
#
loop_
_entity_poly.entity_id
_entity_poly.type
_entity_poly.pdbx_seq_one_letter_code
_entity_poly.pdbx_strand_id
1 'polypeptide(L)'
;PNYASFQTELYTASILGGNKPVVTTDPNKLEAQARAALPLRSYNYVAGGAGERATMDANRQAFRNWALVPRMLRDTSAKKVGVELFGVKYDSPLLMAPVGVQSIFHADREVGLAKACADIGVPYIMSTAASSTIEEVGSASGSAPQ
;
A
#
# COMPACT_ATOMS: atom_id res chain seq x y z
N PRO A 1 11.16 11.98 4.86
CA PRO A 1 10.45 12.30 3.60
C PRO A 1 9.16 13.11 3.86
N ASN A 2 8.82 14.08 3.01
CA ASN A 2 7.52 14.77 3.09
C ASN A 2 6.51 14.06 2.18
N TYR A 3 5.79 13.07 2.70
CA TYR A 3 4.84 12.28 1.92
C TYR A 3 3.70 13.09 1.28
N ALA A 4 3.41 14.29 1.81
CA ALA A 4 2.40 15.16 1.23
C ALA A 4 2.85 15.85 -0.08
N SER A 5 4.14 15.80 -0.45
CA SER A 5 4.61 16.40 -1.71
C SER A 5 4.08 15.69 -2.95
N PHE A 6 3.75 14.40 -2.84
CA PHE A 6 3.21 13.60 -3.94
C PHE A 6 1.93 14.21 -4.53
N GLN A 7 1.11 14.89 -3.73
CA GLN A 7 -0.08 15.59 -4.24
C GLN A 7 0.31 16.71 -5.24
N THR A 8 1.40 17.42 -4.97
CA THR A 8 1.89 18.52 -5.81
C THR A 8 2.38 17.98 -7.15
N GLU A 9 3.06 16.84 -7.14
CA GLU A 9 3.48 16.13 -8.34
C GLU A 9 2.27 15.72 -9.19
N LEU A 10 1.24 15.15 -8.56
CA LEU A 10 -0.01 14.76 -9.24
C LEU A 10 -0.73 15.97 -9.86
N TYR A 11 -0.85 17.08 -9.14
CA TYR A 11 -1.47 18.30 -9.68
C TYR A 11 -0.68 18.85 -10.86
N THR A 12 0.64 18.90 -10.73
CA THR A 12 1.53 19.40 -11.78
C THR A 12 1.41 18.54 -13.03
N ALA A 13 1.50 17.21 -12.89
CA ALA A 13 1.36 16.27 -14.00
C ALA A 13 -0.02 16.32 -14.68
N SER A 14 -1.09 16.48 -13.88
CA SER A 14 -2.46 16.53 -14.40
C SER A 14 -2.78 17.86 -15.08
N ILE A 15 -2.44 19.00 -14.45
CA ILE A 15 -2.80 20.34 -14.92
C ILE A 15 -1.90 20.76 -16.09
N LEU A 16 -0.60 20.54 -15.99
CA LEU A 16 0.36 20.97 -17.03
C LEU A 16 0.55 19.91 -18.11
N GLY A 17 0.51 18.63 -17.74
CA GLY A 17 0.78 17.52 -18.65
C GLY A 17 -0.46 16.79 -19.17
N GLY A 18 -1.67 17.07 -18.65
CA GLY A 18 -2.89 16.34 -18.99
C GLY A 18 -2.90 14.87 -18.52
N ASN A 19 -1.87 14.44 -17.79
CA ASN A 19 -1.67 13.05 -17.38
C ASN A 19 -2.41 12.79 -16.07
N LYS A 20 -3.57 12.14 -16.17
CA LYS A 20 -4.34 11.73 -14.99
C LYS A 20 -3.71 10.48 -14.34
N PRO A 21 -3.80 10.34 -13.01
CA PRO A 21 -3.39 9.11 -12.33
C PRO A 21 -4.11 7.89 -12.90
N VAL A 22 -3.37 6.80 -13.12
CA VAL A 22 -3.94 5.52 -13.58
C VAL A 22 -4.80 4.89 -12.48
N VAL A 23 -4.39 5.05 -11.22
CA VAL A 23 -5.13 4.59 -10.03
C VAL A 23 -5.89 5.77 -9.42
N THR A 24 -7.12 5.51 -8.97
CA THR A 24 -7.95 6.53 -8.31
C THR A 24 -7.27 7.08 -7.05
N THR A 25 -7.37 8.39 -6.85
CA THR A 25 -6.90 9.07 -5.63
C THR A 25 -7.94 9.02 -4.50
N ASP A 26 -9.14 8.50 -4.76
CA ASP A 26 -10.18 8.29 -3.75
C ASP A 26 -10.08 6.85 -3.20
N PRO A 27 -9.64 6.66 -1.95
CA PRO A 27 -9.46 5.32 -1.38
C PRO A 27 -10.76 4.51 -1.33
N ASN A 28 -11.94 5.16 -1.33
CA ASN A 28 -13.23 4.47 -1.34
C ASN A 28 -13.58 3.86 -2.70
N LYS A 29 -12.87 4.26 -3.77
CA LYS A 29 -13.09 3.78 -5.14
C LYS A 29 -12.07 2.74 -5.60
N LEU A 30 -11.01 2.51 -4.81
CA LEU A 30 -9.92 1.61 -5.18
C LEU A 30 -10.42 0.18 -5.41
N GLU A 31 -11.30 -0.32 -4.53
CA GLU A 31 -11.88 -1.66 -4.68
C GLU A 31 -12.76 -1.76 -5.94
N ALA A 32 -13.57 -0.73 -6.23
CA ALA A 32 -14.41 -0.71 -7.42
C ALA A 32 -13.57 -0.68 -8.71
N GLN A 33 -12.47 0.09 -8.72
CA GLN A 33 -11.53 0.10 -9.83
C GLN A 33 -10.85 -1.26 -10.01
N ALA A 34 -10.39 -1.90 -8.92
CA ALA A 34 -9.81 -3.23 -8.97
C ALA A 34 -10.80 -4.30 -9.46
N ARG A 35 -12.06 -4.23 -9.03
CA ARG A 35 -13.14 -5.12 -9.49
C ARG A 35 -13.37 -5.03 -11.01
N ALA A 36 -13.21 -3.83 -11.59
CA ALA A 36 -13.35 -3.63 -13.03
C ALA A 36 -12.13 -4.13 -13.83
N ALA A 37 -10.95 -4.14 -13.21
CA ALA A 37 -9.69 -4.51 -13.86
C ALA A 37 -9.35 -6.00 -13.74
N LEU A 38 -9.77 -6.67 -12.66
CA LEU A 38 -9.38 -8.05 -12.35
C LEU A 38 -10.36 -9.08 -12.93
N PRO A 39 -9.88 -10.27 -13.34
CA PRO A 39 -10.74 -11.41 -13.57
C PRO A 39 -11.54 -11.76 -12.31
N LEU A 40 -12.78 -12.24 -12.49
CA LEU A 40 -13.70 -12.52 -11.38
C LEU A 40 -13.09 -13.44 -10.30
N ARG A 41 -12.35 -14.48 -10.71
CA ARG A 41 -11.68 -15.41 -9.78
C ARG A 41 -10.65 -14.68 -8.91
N SER A 42 -9.83 -13.84 -9.52
CA SER A 42 -8.79 -13.06 -8.84
C SER A 42 -9.39 -12.04 -7.89
N TYR A 43 -10.42 -11.32 -8.33
CA TYR A 43 -11.14 -10.37 -7.47
C TYR A 43 -11.77 -11.07 -6.27
N ASN A 44 -12.48 -12.18 -6.48
CA ASN A 44 -13.13 -12.93 -5.39
C ASN A 44 -12.13 -13.49 -4.39
N TYR A 45 -10.90 -13.83 -4.83
CA TYR A 45 -9.85 -14.30 -3.94
C TYR A 45 -9.37 -13.20 -2.98
N VAL A 46 -9.15 -11.96 -3.47
CA VAL A 46 -8.66 -10.85 -2.65
C VAL A 46 -9.76 -10.14 -1.85
N ALA A 47 -10.96 -10.00 -2.43
CA ALA A 47 -12.10 -9.34 -1.79
C ALA A 47 -12.90 -10.27 -0.86
N GLY A 48 -12.66 -11.58 -0.96
CA GLY A 48 -13.31 -12.59 -0.15
C GLY A 48 -12.92 -12.49 1.33
N GLY A 49 -13.79 -13.02 2.19
CA GLY A 49 -13.53 -13.17 3.61
C GLY A 49 -14.28 -14.35 4.19
N ALA A 50 -14.02 -14.66 5.45
CA ALA A 50 -14.64 -15.80 6.11
C ALA A 50 -16.14 -15.59 6.34
N GLY A 51 -16.95 -16.59 5.94
CA GLY A 51 -18.39 -16.61 6.14
C GLY A 51 -19.09 -15.36 5.61
N GLU A 52 -19.91 -14.74 6.45
CA GLU A 52 -20.65 -13.52 6.14
C GLU A 52 -19.77 -12.25 6.09
N ARG A 53 -18.46 -12.36 6.36
CA ARG A 53 -17.49 -11.26 6.40
C ARG A 53 -17.71 -10.23 7.53
N ALA A 54 -18.55 -10.56 8.51
CA ALA A 54 -18.85 -9.69 9.65
C ALA A 54 -17.57 -9.16 10.36
N THR A 55 -16.54 -9.99 10.50
CA THR A 55 -15.26 -9.55 11.11
C THR A 55 -14.53 -8.51 10.24
N MET A 56 -14.57 -8.64 8.92
CA MET A 56 -13.95 -7.64 8.03
C MET A 56 -14.64 -6.29 8.15
N ASP A 57 -15.97 -6.29 8.22
CA ASP A 57 -16.76 -5.07 8.39
C ASP A 57 -16.50 -4.45 9.78
N ALA A 58 -16.47 -5.28 10.83
CA ALA A 58 -16.14 -4.85 12.19
C ALA A 58 -14.74 -4.20 12.27
N ASN A 59 -13.73 -4.76 11.59
CA ASN A 59 -12.38 -4.19 11.55
C ASN A 59 -12.37 -2.75 11.02
N ARG A 60 -13.12 -2.48 9.94
CA ARG A 60 -13.24 -1.12 9.37
C ARG A 60 -14.05 -0.20 10.29
N GLN A 61 -15.13 -0.72 10.87
CA GLN A 61 -16.03 0.06 11.71
C GLN A 61 -15.35 0.49 13.01
N ALA A 62 -14.45 -0.34 13.56
CA ALA A 62 -13.70 -0.04 14.78
C ALA A 62 -12.92 1.29 14.69
N PHE A 63 -12.34 1.62 13.53
CA PHE A 63 -11.62 2.89 13.35
C PHE A 63 -12.55 4.12 13.39
N ARG A 64 -13.83 3.97 13.03
CA ARG A 64 -14.82 5.07 13.06
C ARG A 64 -15.25 5.45 14.48
N ASN A 65 -14.94 4.61 15.47
CA ASN A 65 -15.24 4.87 16.87
C ASN A 65 -14.23 5.83 17.52
N TRP A 66 -13.16 6.21 16.80
CA TRP A 66 -12.11 7.09 17.28
C TRP A 66 -11.98 8.34 16.42
N ALA A 67 -11.67 9.47 17.06
CA ALA A 67 -11.47 10.75 16.40
C ALA A 67 -10.10 11.35 16.80
N LEU A 68 -9.42 11.93 15.82
CA LEU A 68 -8.22 12.74 16.07
C LEU A 68 -8.65 14.13 16.56
N VAL A 69 -8.11 14.58 17.69
CA VAL A 69 -8.34 15.94 18.21
C VAL A 69 -7.31 16.90 17.60
N PRO A 70 -7.69 17.83 16.72
CA PRO A 70 -6.75 18.76 16.11
C PRO A 70 -6.14 19.69 17.17
N ARG A 71 -4.83 19.89 17.10
CA ARG A 71 -4.10 20.83 17.97
C ARG A 71 -3.72 22.06 17.17
N MET A 72 -4.44 23.15 17.39
CA MET A 72 -4.25 24.42 16.67
C MET A 72 -2.95 25.13 17.08
N LEU A 73 -2.47 26.03 16.22
CA LEU A 73 -1.29 26.87 16.45
C LEU A 73 0.00 26.07 16.75
N ARG A 74 0.12 24.86 16.19
CA ARG A 74 1.31 24.01 16.24
C ARG A 74 2.03 24.10 14.90
N ASP A 75 3.34 24.32 14.93
CA ASP A 75 4.16 24.15 13.73
C ASP A 75 4.16 22.66 13.34
N THR A 76 3.77 22.39 12.10
CA THR A 76 3.71 21.05 11.50
C THR A 76 4.50 20.97 10.20
N SER A 77 5.39 21.94 9.95
CA SER A 77 6.25 21.99 8.77
C SER A 77 7.20 20.79 8.69
N ALA A 78 7.78 20.37 9.81
CA ALA A 78 8.66 19.21 9.92
C ALA A 78 7.90 17.96 10.41
N LYS A 79 7.38 17.14 9.48
CA LYS A 79 6.71 15.88 9.80
C LYS A 79 7.71 14.74 9.75
N LYS A 80 8.09 14.21 10.92
CA LYS A 80 8.85 12.97 11.04
C LYS A 80 7.91 11.88 11.52
N VAL A 81 7.57 10.95 10.62
CA VAL A 81 6.69 9.81 10.91
C VAL A 81 7.46 8.48 10.99
N GLY A 82 8.78 8.53 10.82
CA GLY A 82 9.63 7.35 10.85
C GLY A 82 9.63 6.64 12.20
N VAL A 83 10.01 5.37 12.16
CA VAL A 83 10.04 4.45 13.31
C VAL A 83 11.32 3.64 13.28
N GLU A 84 11.79 3.19 14.44
CA GLU A 84 12.87 2.21 14.54
C GLU A 84 12.27 0.88 15.00
N LEU A 85 12.45 -0.17 14.19
CA LEU A 85 12.02 -1.53 14.51
C LEU A 85 13.25 -2.43 14.47
N PHE A 86 13.51 -3.17 15.54
CA PHE A 86 14.62 -4.14 15.63
C PHE A 86 16.01 -3.56 15.29
N GLY A 87 16.24 -2.27 15.60
CA GLY A 87 17.50 -1.57 15.30
C GLY A 87 17.62 -1.02 13.87
N VAL A 88 16.59 -1.19 13.05
CA VAL A 88 16.50 -0.64 11.68
C VAL A 88 15.60 0.57 11.67
N LYS A 89 16.06 1.67 11.05
CA LYS A 89 15.29 2.91 10.91
C LYS A 89 14.50 2.90 9.61
N TYR A 90 13.21 3.16 9.72
CA TYR A 90 12.27 3.27 8.61
C TYR A 90 11.74 4.71 8.55
N ASP A 91 11.64 5.26 7.34
CA ASP A 91 11.14 6.62 7.13
C ASP A 91 9.62 6.76 7.30
N SER A 92 8.91 5.63 7.23
CA SER A 92 7.46 5.48 7.36
C SER A 92 7.13 4.39 8.38
N PRO A 93 6.01 4.50 9.12
CA PRO A 93 5.52 3.43 9.99
C PRO A 93 4.64 2.42 9.23
N LEU A 94 4.60 2.49 7.89
CA LEU A 94 3.82 1.61 7.04
C LEU A 94 4.67 0.47 6.51
N LEU A 95 4.08 -0.72 6.46
CA LEU A 95 4.68 -1.95 5.95
C LEU A 95 3.70 -2.58 4.95
N MET A 96 4.21 -3.22 3.90
CA MET A 96 3.38 -3.99 2.99
C MET A 96 3.08 -5.36 3.60
N ALA A 97 1.80 -5.59 3.94
CA ALA A 97 1.35 -6.83 4.57
C ALA A 97 1.55 -8.06 3.65
N PRO A 98 1.77 -9.25 4.22
CA PRO A 98 2.00 -10.46 3.43
C PRO A 98 0.71 -10.91 2.74
N VAL A 99 0.70 -10.80 1.41
CA VAL A 99 -0.37 -11.32 0.54
C VAL A 99 0.23 -12.34 -0.40
N GLY A 100 -0.27 -13.58 -0.36
CA GLY A 100 0.18 -14.66 -1.23
C GLY A 100 -0.55 -14.69 -2.58
N VAL A 101 -0.06 -15.55 -3.48
CA VAL A 101 -0.68 -15.89 -4.76
C VAL A 101 -0.87 -14.65 -5.67
N GLN A 102 0.06 -13.69 -5.66
CA GLN A 102 -0.13 -12.42 -6.38
C GLN A 102 -0.10 -12.55 -7.91
N SER A 103 0.33 -13.71 -8.44
CA SER A 103 0.26 -14.02 -9.86
C SER A 103 -1.15 -14.00 -10.45
N ILE A 104 -2.19 -14.15 -9.63
CA ILE A 104 -3.57 -14.04 -10.10
C ILE A 104 -4.03 -12.57 -10.18
N PHE A 105 -3.32 -11.62 -9.56
CA PHE A 105 -3.68 -10.19 -9.58
C PHE A 105 -2.95 -9.43 -10.68
N HIS A 106 -1.67 -9.69 -10.88
CA HIS A 106 -0.84 -9.00 -11.86
C HIS A 106 0.28 -9.90 -12.38
N ALA A 107 0.71 -9.67 -13.63
CA ALA A 107 1.77 -10.44 -14.25
C ALA A 107 3.11 -10.33 -13.52
N ASP A 108 3.37 -9.19 -12.88
CA ASP A 108 4.61 -8.91 -12.13
C ASP A 108 4.69 -9.62 -10.76
N ARG A 109 3.55 -10.14 -10.26
CA ARG A 109 3.46 -10.91 -9.01
C ARG A 109 4.10 -10.19 -7.81
N GLU A 110 4.68 -10.96 -6.89
CA GLU A 110 5.39 -10.44 -5.72
C GLU A 110 6.65 -9.64 -6.10
N VAL A 111 7.33 -9.98 -7.19
CA VAL A 111 8.58 -9.30 -7.64
C VAL A 111 8.33 -7.84 -7.97
N GLY A 112 7.27 -7.54 -8.73
CA GLY A 112 6.90 -6.15 -9.05
C GLY A 112 6.54 -5.34 -7.81
N LEU A 113 5.82 -5.95 -6.87
CA LEU A 113 5.46 -5.30 -5.62
C LEU A 113 6.68 -5.06 -4.71
N ALA A 114 7.59 -6.03 -4.61
CA ALA A 114 8.84 -5.87 -3.84
C ALA A 114 9.70 -4.73 -4.41
N LYS A 115 9.81 -4.65 -5.74
CA LYS A 115 10.50 -3.55 -6.41
C LYS A 115 9.85 -2.19 -6.11
N ALA A 116 8.53 -2.09 -6.24
CA ALA A 116 7.81 -0.85 -5.93
C ALA A 116 7.98 -0.43 -4.46
N CYS A 117 7.95 -1.40 -3.54
CA CYS A 117 8.23 -1.21 -2.12
C CYS A 117 9.64 -0.66 -1.88
N ALA A 118 10.64 -1.24 -2.55
CA ALA A 118 12.03 -0.77 -2.49
C ALA A 118 12.18 0.66 -3.02
N ASP A 119 11.54 0.99 -4.15
CA ASP A 119 11.59 2.31 -4.77
C ASP A 119 11.04 3.43 -3.85
N ILE A 120 10.04 3.10 -3.01
CA ILE A 120 9.40 4.07 -2.10
C ILE A 120 9.88 3.94 -0.63
N GLY A 121 10.80 3.02 -0.35
CA GLY A 121 11.32 2.79 1.00
C GLY A 121 10.28 2.24 1.99
N VAL A 122 9.30 1.46 1.51
CA VAL A 122 8.33 0.74 2.35
C VAL A 122 8.76 -0.73 2.43
N PRO A 123 8.85 -1.34 3.63
CA PRO A 123 9.24 -2.74 3.75
C PRO A 123 8.20 -3.69 3.17
N TYR A 124 8.69 -4.70 2.44
CA TYR A 124 7.87 -5.77 1.88
C TYR A 124 7.94 -7.03 2.75
N ILE A 125 6.79 -7.51 3.22
CA ILE A 125 6.70 -8.76 3.98
C ILE A 125 6.23 -9.87 3.05
N MET A 126 7.08 -10.86 2.80
CA MET A 126 6.77 -11.96 1.89
C MET A 126 5.83 -13.00 2.55
N SER A 127 4.81 -13.43 1.81
CA SER A 127 3.98 -14.58 2.19
C SER A 127 4.66 -15.90 1.82
N THR A 128 4.51 -16.94 2.64
CA THR A 128 4.93 -18.30 2.29
C THR A 128 4.14 -18.88 1.12
N ALA A 129 2.95 -18.34 0.83
CA ALA A 129 2.12 -18.72 -0.31
C ALA A 129 2.37 -17.85 -1.56
N ALA A 130 3.54 -17.20 -1.65
CA ALA A 130 3.92 -16.41 -2.83
C ALA A 130 3.99 -17.26 -4.11
N SER A 131 3.75 -16.61 -5.26
CA SER A 131 3.92 -17.25 -6.59
C SER A 131 5.35 -17.16 -7.13
N SER A 132 6.18 -16.31 -6.53
CA SER A 132 7.61 -16.15 -6.82
C SER A 132 8.47 -16.76 -5.71
N THR A 133 9.72 -17.09 -6.04
CA THR A 133 10.66 -17.65 -5.05
C THR A 133 11.18 -16.56 -4.10
N ILE A 134 11.69 -16.97 -2.94
CA ILE A 134 12.26 -16.03 -1.97
C ILE A 134 13.50 -15.32 -2.53
N GLU A 135 14.26 -15.99 -3.40
CA GLU A 135 15.44 -15.43 -4.06
C GLU A 135 15.07 -14.36 -5.10
N GLU A 136 14.01 -14.60 -5.89
CA GLU A 136 13.49 -13.61 -6.85
C GLU A 136 13.03 -12.34 -6.13
N VAL A 137 12.25 -12.51 -5.07
CA VAL A 137 11.75 -11.41 -4.24
C VAL A 137 12.89 -10.71 -3.52
N GLY A 138 13.82 -11.44 -2.91
CA GLY A 138 14.98 -10.88 -2.22
C GLY A 138 15.86 -10.04 -3.14
N SER A 139 16.06 -10.51 -4.38
CA SER A 139 16.79 -9.75 -5.41
C SER A 139 16.06 -8.46 -5.80
N ALA A 140 14.73 -8.51 -5.92
CA ALA A 140 13.90 -7.35 -6.29
C ALA A 140 13.78 -6.30 -5.18
N SER A 141 13.80 -6.73 -3.91
CA SER A 141 13.80 -5.84 -2.75
C SER A 141 15.13 -5.07 -2.59
N GLY A 142 16.22 -5.53 -3.21
CA GLY A 142 17.52 -4.86 -3.18
C GLY A 142 18.02 -4.61 -1.75
N SER A 143 18.54 -3.40 -1.50
CA SER A 143 18.98 -2.96 -0.16
C SER A 143 17.87 -2.26 0.64
N ALA A 144 16.62 -2.37 0.22
CA ALA A 144 15.51 -1.80 0.99
C ALA A 144 15.42 -2.46 2.37
N PRO A 145 14.97 -1.74 3.40
CA PRO A 145 14.73 -2.31 4.71
C PRO A 145 13.74 -3.49 4.63
N GLN A 146 14.13 -4.67 5.12
CA GLN A 146 13.33 -5.91 5.15
C GLN A 146 12.86 -6.22 6.57
#